data_AF-A0A947CAF1-F1
#
_entry.id   AF-A0A947CAF1-F1
#
_cell.length_a   1.000
_cell.length_b   1.000
_cell.length_c   1.000
_cell.angle_alpha   90.00
_cell.angle_beta   90.00
_cell.angle_gamma   90.00
#
_symmetry.space_group_name_H-M   'P 1'
#
loop_
_entity.id
_entity.type
_entity.pdbx_description
1 polymer ?
#
loop_
_entity_poly.entity_id
_entity_poly.type
_entity_poly.pdbx_seq_one_letter_code
_entity_poly.pdbx_strand_id
1 'polypeptide(L)'
;MTDDFLDDLHRSASEAGVTCGPHCPGNRIPLTPYEVARIARGLDVPTGEVIRRYVQEGSGVLEVGDDGNCVFHRTTGCELDAERPMSCRNFADPLAGAGQFVERARQYRTILRAWRATREAEARAGSDAVLSAGELRRHAAPELGMWILDVDAMVAERCHERGMPVPDDLEARIDIHLEVLRSALEG
;
A
#
# COMPACT_ATOMS: atom_id res chain seq x y z
N MET A 1 19.80 8.26 26.75
CA MET A 1 20.00 8.75 25.37
C MET A 1 19.26 10.06 25.31
N THR A 2 20.00 11.16 25.29
CA THR A 2 19.49 12.52 25.41
C THR A 2 18.84 12.96 24.09
N ASP A 3 17.71 13.68 24.17
CA ASP A 3 16.97 14.22 23.01
C ASP A 3 17.89 14.96 22.02
N ASP A 4 18.94 15.62 22.51
CA ASP A 4 19.95 16.32 21.71
C ASP A 4 20.53 15.51 20.54
N PHE A 5 20.77 14.20 20.72
CA PHE A 5 21.37 13.39 19.64
C PHE A 5 20.39 13.14 18.49
N LEU A 6 19.11 12.91 18.81
CA LEU A 6 18.08 12.69 17.80
C LEU A 6 17.75 14.00 17.09
N ASP A 7 17.73 15.12 17.81
CA ASP A 7 17.48 16.44 17.24
C ASP A 7 18.64 16.95 16.37
N ASP A 8 19.89 16.66 16.75
CA ASP A 8 21.07 16.94 15.92
C ASP A 8 21.11 16.05 14.67
N LEU A 9 20.64 14.79 14.76
CA LEU A 9 20.53 13.90 13.61
C LEU A 9 19.42 14.34 12.65
N HIS A 10 18.25 14.74 13.16
CA HIS A 10 17.16 15.31 12.36
C HIS A 10 17.60 16.59 11.65
N ARG A 11 18.24 17.51 12.39
CA ARG A 11 18.76 18.76 11.83
C ARG A 11 19.84 18.51 10.80
N SER A 12 20.77 17.60 11.06
CA SER A 12 21.80 17.21 10.08
C SER A 12 21.20 16.55 8.85
N ALA A 13 20.15 15.73 9.00
CA ALA A 13 19.45 15.11 7.88
C ALA A 13 18.69 16.13 7.02
N SER A 14 18.09 17.15 7.66
CA SER A 14 17.43 18.28 6.99
C SER A 14 18.43 19.26 6.34
N GLU A 15 19.55 19.57 7.01
CA GLU A 15 20.58 20.52 6.56
C GLU A 15 21.51 19.94 5.50
N ALA A 16 21.84 18.65 5.58
CA ALA A 16 22.62 17.96 4.54
C ALA A 16 21.79 17.59 3.31
N GLY A 17 20.48 17.87 3.32
CA GLY A 17 19.57 17.44 2.28
C GLY A 17 19.66 15.94 2.07
N VAL A 18 19.53 15.13 3.13
CA VAL A 18 19.56 13.66 3.04
C VAL A 18 18.24 13.19 2.43
N THR A 19 18.20 13.38 1.12
CA THR A 19 17.06 13.24 0.25
C THR A 19 17.26 11.92 -0.45
N CYS A 20 16.47 10.92 -0.06
CA CYS A 20 16.66 9.53 -0.45
C CYS A 20 18.03 8.99 0.03
N GLY A 21 18.03 8.17 1.08
CA GLY A 21 19.26 7.53 1.55
C GLY A 21 19.96 6.73 0.43
N PRO A 22 21.21 6.28 0.65
CA PRO A 22 22.04 5.54 -0.34
C PRO A 22 21.41 4.24 -0.88
N HIS A 23 20.20 3.90 -0.44
CA HIS A 23 19.43 2.74 -0.83
C HIS A 23 18.32 3.05 -1.85
N CYS A 24 18.14 4.28 -2.34
CA CYS A 24 17.04 4.57 -3.27
C CYS A 24 17.22 4.03 -4.70
N PRO A 25 18.41 4.11 -5.33
CA PRO A 25 18.57 3.61 -6.70
C PRO A 25 18.43 2.08 -6.77
N GLY A 26 17.63 1.59 -7.72
CA GLY A 26 17.47 0.15 -8.00
C GLY A 26 16.65 -0.66 -6.98
N ASN A 27 16.05 -0.02 -5.97
CA ASN A 27 15.24 -0.73 -4.99
C ASN A 27 13.82 -1.02 -5.50
N ARG A 28 13.40 -2.27 -5.35
CA ARG A 28 12.01 -2.68 -5.58
C ARG A 28 11.17 -2.27 -4.37
N ILE A 29 10.30 -1.29 -4.52
CA ILE A 29 9.48 -0.74 -3.43
C ILE A 29 8.03 -1.25 -3.58
N PRO A 30 7.67 -2.39 -2.94
CA PRO A 30 6.29 -2.84 -2.92
C PRO A 30 5.44 -1.94 -2.02
N LEU A 31 4.25 -1.61 -2.48
CA LEU A 31 3.28 -0.81 -1.75
C LEU A 31 2.16 -1.70 -1.21
N THR A 32 1.77 -1.42 0.02
CA THR A 32 0.50 -1.85 0.60
C THR A 32 -0.63 -0.89 0.21
N PRO A 33 -1.91 -1.29 0.32
CA PRO A 33 -3.03 -0.36 0.11
C PRO A 33 -2.97 0.87 1.02
N TYR A 34 -2.46 0.70 2.26
CA TYR A 34 -2.25 1.82 3.18
C TYR A 34 -1.24 2.83 2.63
N GLU A 35 -0.13 2.36 2.06
CA GLU A 35 0.89 3.22 1.47
C GLU A 35 0.37 3.93 0.21
N VAL A 36 -0.40 3.25 -0.64
CA VAL A 36 -1.06 3.88 -1.79
C VAL A 36 -2.00 5.00 -1.33
N ALA A 37 -2.83 4.75 -0.30
CA ALA A 37 -3.76 5.75 0.21
C ALA A 37 -3.06 6.95 0.88
N ARG A 38 -1.91 6.73 1.53
CA ARG A 38 -1.10 7.83 2.09
C ARG A 38 -0.46 8.68 1.01
N ILE A 39 0.09 8.05 -0.04
CA ILE A 39 0.64 8.75 -1.20
C ILE A 39 -0.46 9.56 -1.90
N ALA A 40 -1.63 8.95 -2.11
CA ALA A 40 -2.80 9.59 -2.69
C ALA A 40 -3.19 10.85 -1.91
N ARG A 41 -3.27 10.76 -0.59
CA ARG A 41 -3.52 11.91 0.30
C ARG A 41 -2.44 12.99 0.19
N GLY A 42 -1.16 12.61 0.18
CA GLY A 42 -0.05 13.56 0.08
C GLY A 42 0.00 14.30 -1.25
N LEU A 43 -0.48 13.66 -2.32
CA LEU A 43 -0.55 14.23 -3.67
C LEU A 43 -1.91 14.88 -4.00
N ASP A 44 -2.88 14.81 -3.09
CA ASP A 44 -4.26 15.26 -3.29
C ASP A 44 -4.93 14.66 -4.55
N VAL A 45 -4.77 13.35 -4.73
CA VAL A 45 -5.38 12.59 -5.84
C VAL A 45 -6.02 11.29 -5.32
N PRO A 46 -6.98 10.68 -6.05
CA PRO A 46 -7.52 9.38 -5.69
C PRO A 46 -6.48 8.24 -5.79
N THR A 47 -6.69 7.15 -5.06
CA THR A 47 -5.80 5.97 -5.09
C THR A 47 -5.66 5.36 -6.48
N GLY A 48 -6.74 5.28 -7.26
CA GLY A 48 -6.69 4.82 -8.65
C GLY A 48 -5.73 5.62 -9.53
N GLU A 49 -5.57 6.91 -9.26
CA GLU A 49 -4.64 7.77 -10.00
C GLU A 49 -3.18 7.52 -9.61
N VAL A 50 -2.92 7.25 -8.32
CA VAL A 50 -1.59 6.85 -7.86
C VAL A 50 -1.15 5.56 -8.55
N ILE A 51 -2.04 4.57 -8.56
CA ILE A 51 -1.80 3.27 -9.20
C ILE A 51 -1.48 3.48 -10.68
N ARG A 52 -2.31 4.23 -11.39
CA ARG A 52 -2.16 4.44 -12.84
C ARG A 52 -0.87 5.16 -13.21
N ARG A 53 -0.40 6.10 -12.39
CA ARG A 53 0.75 6.97 -12.72
C ARG A 53 2.07 6.51 -12.14
N TYR A 54 2.05 5.84 -11.00
CA TYR A 54 3.26 5.64 -10.18
C TYR A 54 3.46 4.20 -9.76
N VAL A 55 2.60 3.26 -10.17
CA VAL A 55 2.74 1.83 -9.86
C VAL A 55 2.89 1.04 -11.15
N GLN A 56 3.89 0.15 -11.19
CA GLN A 56 4.16 -0.71 -12.34
C GLN A 56 2.96 -1.59 -12.65
N GLU A 57 2.58 -1.60 -13.92
CA GLU A 57 1.40 -2.33 -14.41
C GLU A 57 1.41 -3.81 -13.98
N GLY A 58 0.25 -4.31 -13.55
CA GLY A 58 0.11 -5.68 -13.03
C GLY A 58 0.84 -5.97 -11.72
N SER A 59 1.49 -4.99 -11.08
CA SER A 59 2.26 -5.17 -9.86
C SER A 59 1.81 -4.22 -8.74
N GLY A 60 2.16 -4.52 -7.49
CA GLY A 60 2.06 -3.55 -6.40
C GLY A 60 3.37 -2.82 -6.13
N VAL A 61 4.18 -2.54 -7.16
CA VAL A 61 5.53 -1.96 -7.02
C VAL A 61 5.58 -0.58 -7.62
N LEU A 62 6.22 0.34 -6.91
CA LEU A 62 6.41 1.71 -7.36
C LEU A 62 7.24 1.78 -8.66
N GLU A 63 6.86 2.68 -9.55
CA GLU A 63 7.56 2.92 -10.81
C GLU A 63 8.99 3.43 -10.60
N VAL A 64 9.85 3.08 -11.55
CA VAL A 64 11.26 3.48 -11.59
C VAL A 64 11.48 4.25 -12.89
N GLY A 65 12.04 5.45 -12.78
CA GLY A 65 12.37 6.28 -13.94
C GLY A 65 13.57 5.75 -14.71
N ASP A 66 13.81 6.33 -15.88
CA ASP A 66 14.91 5.95 -16.78
C ASP A 66 16.31 6.12 -16.16
N ASP A 67 16.42 6.95 -15.12
CA ASP A 67 17.64 7.18 -14.34
C ASP A 67 17.90 6.10 -13.28
N GLY A 68 17.03 5.08 -13.20
CA GLY A 68 17.11 3.99 -12.23
C GLY A 68 16.63 4.36 -10.83
N ASN A 69 16.09 5.57 -10.65
CA ASN A 69 15.54 6.04 -9.39
C ASN A 69 14.01 5.86 -9.35
N CYS A 70 13.46 5.78 -8.14
CA CYS A 70 12.02 5.87 -7.95
C CYS A 70 11.45 7.16 -8.59
N VAL A 71 10.24 7.10 -9.17
CA VAL A 71 9.55 8.25 -9.79
C VAL A 71 9.36 9.50 -8.90
N PHE A 72 9.45 9.36 -7.58
CA PHE A 72 9.38 10.47 -6.60
C PHE A 72 10.74 10.99 -6.14
N HIS A 73 11.84 10.43 -6.66
CA HIS A 73 13.18 10.91 -6.41
C HIS A 73 13.42 12.28 -7.07
N ARG A 74 14.02 13.20 -6.32
CA ARG A 74 14.46 14.51 -6.80
C ARG A 74 15.88 14.75 -6.30
N THR A 75 16.65 15.56 -7.04
CA THR A 75 18.04 15.90 -6.66
C THR A 75 18.15 16.58 -5.30
N THR A 76 17.09 17.24 -4.85
CA THR A 76 16.99 17.95 -3.58
C THR A 76 16.00 17.32 -2.62
N GLY A 77 15.46 16.12 -2.90
CA GLY A 77 14.24 15.68 -2.23
C GLY A 77 13.74 14.27 -2.51
N CYS A 78 12.87 13.80 -1.62
CA CYS A 78 11.78 12.91 -2.01
C CYS A 78 10.50 13.75 -2.04
N GLU A 79 9.74 13.68 -3.13
CA GLU A 79 8.45 14.38 -3.23
C GLU A 79 7.41 13.87 -2.21
N LEU A 80 7.61 12.66 -1.69
CA LEU A 80 6.75 12.03 -0.70
C LEU A 80 7.27 12.12 0.72
N ASP A 81 8.19 13.03 1.08
CA ASP A 81 8.93 13.00 2.37
C ASP A 81 8.08 12.58 3.60
N ALA A 82 6.92 13.20 3.81
CA ALA A 82 6.00 12.87 4.91
C ALA A 82 5.23 11.54 4.72
N GLU A 83 4.98 11.14 3.48
CA GLU A 83 4.18 9.97 3.09
C GLU A 83 5.03 8.82 2.54
N ARG A 84 6.34 8.82 2.81
CA ARG A 84 7.26 7.78 2.37
C ARG A 84 6.76 6.39 2.78
N PRO A 85 6.81 5.40 1.85
CA PRO A 85 6.60 4.00 2.17
C PRO A 85 7.53 3.52 3.27
N MET A 86 7.15 2.46 3.99
CA MET A 86 7.95 1.95 5.10
C MET A 86 9.35 1.51 4.65
N SER A 87 9.45 0.94 3.46
CA SER A 87 10.72 0.54 2.84
C SER A 87 11.67 1.72 2.61
N CYS A 88 11.16 2.95 2.61
CA CYS A 88 11.92 4.18 2.40
C CYS A 88 12.13 4.96 3.71
N ARG A 89 11.58 4.48 4.83
CA ARG A 89 11.70 5.15 6.13
C ARG A 89 12.96 4.70 6.86
N ASN A 90 13.66 5.66 7.47
CA ASN A 90 14.87 5.43 8.24
C ASN A 90 14.59 5.61 9.75
N PHE A 91 15.57 5.26 10.58
CA PHE A 91 15.46 5.40 12.05
C PHE A 91 15.23 6.84 12.52
N ALA A 92 15.55 7.82 11.67
CA ALA A 92 15.37 9.26 11.91
C ALA A 92 14.01 9.80 11.40
N ASP A 93 13.09 8.95 10.96
CA ASP A 93 11.71 9.43 10.73
C ASP A 93 11.00 9.61 12.08
N PRO A 94 10.17 10.66 12.24
CA PRO A 94 9.40 10.86 13.46
C PRO A 94 8.62 9.60 13.83
N LEU A 95 8.87 9.06 15.03
CA LEU A 95 8.15 7.89 15.56
C LEU A 95 6.65 8.15 15.77
N ALA A 96 6.24 9.41 15.78
CA ALA A 96 4.84 9.81 15.85
C ALA A 96 4.06 9.23 14.66
N GLY A 97 3.14 8.30 14.93
CA GLY A 97 2.37 7.60 13.91
C GLY A 97 3.05 6.35 13.32
N ALA A 98 4.32 6.05 13.66
CA ALA A 98 5.00 4.84 13.21
C ALA A 98 4.29 3.57 13.71
N GLY A 99 3.76 3.59 14.94
CA GLY A 99 2.96 2.49 15.49
C GLY A 99 1.69 2.20 14.68
N GLN A 100 0.97 3.23 14.27
CA GLN A 100 -0.22 3.10 13.43
C GLN A 100 0.15 2.56 12.05
N PHE A 101 1.21 3.08 11.45
CA PHE A 101 1.72 2.59 10.17
C PHE A 101 2.03 1.10 10.22
N VAL A 102 2.81 0.67 11.22
CA VAL A 102 3.20 -0.74 11.41
C VAL A 102 1.96 -1.61 11.61
N GLU A 103 0.99 -1.15 12.40
CA GLU A 103 -0.23 -1.91 12.64
C GLU A 103 -1.08 -2.05 11.37
N ARG A 104 -1.30 -0.98 10.61
CA ARG A 104 -2.03 -1.06 9.33
C ARG A 104 -1.34 -1.99 8.34
N ALA A 105 -0.02 -1.88 8.21
CA ALA A 105 0.76 -2.79 7.35
C ALA A 105 0.63 -4.25 7.81
N ARG A 106 0.60 -4.51 9.12
CA ARG A 106 0.38 -5.85 9.68
C ARG A 106 -0.99 -6.40 9.31
N GLN A 107 -2.04 -5.60 9.43
CA GLN A 107 -3.41 -6.00 9.10
C GLN A 107 -3.53 -6.44 7.63
N TYR A 108 -3.03 -5.64 6.69
CA TYR A 108 -3.00 -6.01 5.27
C TYR A 108 -2.19 -7.28 5.02
N ARG A 109 -0.99 -7.39 5.63
CA ARG A 109 -0.15 -8.59 5.46
C ARG A 109 -0.84 -9.86 5.95
N THR A 110 -1.60 -9.79 7.05
CA THR A 110 -2.38 -10.92 7.56
C THR A 110 -3.44 -11.36 6.55
N ILE A 111 -4.23 -10.42 6.03
CA ILE A 111 -5.27 -10.68 5.02
C ILE A 111 -4.67 -11.27 3.75
N LEU A 112 -3.62 -10.64 3.21
CA LEU A 112 -2.94 -11.10 2.00
C LEU A 112 -2.34 -12.50 2.15
N ARG A 113 -1.83 -12.85 3.35
CA ARG A 113 -1.34 -14.20 3.63
C ARG A 113 -2.47 -15.22 3.68
N ALA A 114 -3.59 -14.89 4.33
CA ALA A 114 -4.75 -15.77 4.40
C ALA A 114 -5.28 -16.07 2.99
N TRP A 115 -5.44 -15.04 2.14
CA TRP A 115 -5.89 -15.23 0.77
C TRP A 115 -4.97 -16.11 -0.07
N ARG A 116 -3.64 -15.91 0.02
CA ARG A 116 -2.68 -16.78 -0.68
C ARG A 116 -2.82 -18.23 -0.25
N ALA A 117 -2.96 -18.47 1.06
CA ALA A 117 -3.15 -19.82 1.58
C ALA A 117 -4.45 -20.47 1.07
N THR A 118 -5.56 -19.72 1.03
CA THR A 118 -6.83 -20.20 0.46
C THR A 118 -6.66 -20.59 -1.01
N ARG A 119 -6.06 -19.71 -1.83
CA ARG A 119 -5.84 -20.00 -3.25
C ARG A 119 -4.90 -21.18 -3.50
N GLU A 120 -3.85 -21.31 -2.71
CA GLU A 120 -2.96 -22.47 -2.80
C GLU A 120 -3.68 -23.76 -2.44
N ALA A 121 -4.57 -23.74 -1.44
CA ALA A 121 -5.39 -24.88 -1.07
C ALA A 121 -6.39 -25.23 -2.19
N GLU A 122 -7.06 -24.24 -2.77
CA GLU A 122 -7.95 -24.40 -3.92
C GLU A 122 -7.21 -24.95 -5.16
N ALA A 123 -6.02 -24.45 -5.45
CA ALA A 123 -5.20 -24.93 -6.56
C ALA A 123 -4.76 -26.39 -6.35
N ARG A 124 -4.38 -26.77 -5.12
CA ARG A 124 -4.09 -28.16 -4.76
C ARG A 124 -5.33 -29.05 -4.91
N ALA A 125 -6.50 -28.60 -4.45
CA ALA A 125 -7.75 -29.34 -4.56
C ALA A 125 -8.26 -29.45 -6.02
N GLY A 126 -8.09 -28.41 -6.83
CA GLY A 126 -8.47 -28.37 -8.24
C GLY A 126 -7.53 -29.18 -9.14
N SER A 127 -6.26 -29.38 -8.75
CA SER A 127 -5.33 -30.26 -9.46
C SER A 127 -5.75 -31.74 -9.39
N ASP A 128 -6.53 -32.14 -8.38
CA ASP A 128 -7.08 -33.49 -8.24
C ASP A 128 -8.46 -33.66 -8.92
N ALA A 129 -9.03 -32.60 -9.48
CA ALA A 129 -10.35 -32.58 -10.10
C ALA A 129 -10.29 -32.01 -11.53
N VAL A 130 -9.74 -32.78 -12.46
CA VAL A 130 -9.76 -32.43 -13.89
C VAL A 130 -11.08 -32.87 -14.52
N LEU A 131 -11.89 -31.86 -14.86
CA LEU A 131 -13.02 -31.80 -15.81
C LEU A 131 -14.41 -32.28 -15.35
N SER A 132 -15.17 -31.35 -14.78
CA SER A 132 -16.55 -31.11 -15.21
C SER A 132 -16.85 -29.62 -15.16
N ALA A 133 -17.46 -29.14 -16.24
CA ALA A 133 -17.74 -27.74 -16.55
C ALA A 133 -18.78 -27.10 -15.61
N GLY A 134 -18.74 -25.76 -15.60
CA GLY A 134 -19.97 -24.95 -15.55
C GLY A 134 -20.31 -24.34 -14.19
N GLU A 135 -20.18 -23.01 -14.13
CA GLU A 135 -21.07 -22.13 -13.35
C GLU A 135 -20.97 -22.06 -11.82
N LEU A 136 -19.79 -21.83 -11.24
CA LEU A 136 -19.74 -21.26 -9.89
C LEU A 136 -18.89 -19.99 -9.74
N ARG A 137 -19.63 -18.92 -9.44
CA ARG A 137 -19.28 -17.63 -8.81
C ARG A 137 -18.41 -16.66 -9.60
N ARG A 138 -19.12 -15.71 -10.24
CA ARG A 138 -18.70 -14.32 -10.45
C ARG A 138 -18.33 -13.67 -9.11
N HIS A 139 -17.11 -13.93 -8.67
CA HIS A 139 -16.17 -13.10 -7.89
C HIS A 139 -14.87 -13.89 -7.71
N ALA A 140 -14.46 -14.63 -8.74
CA ALA A 140 -13.08 -15.08 -8.84
C ALA A 140 -12.23 -13.81 -9.01
N ALA A 141 -11.79 -13.22 -7.89
CA ALA A 141 -10.72 -12.23 -7.89
C ALA A 141 -9.52 -12.92 -8.54
N PRO A 142 -9.19 -12.67 -9.81
CA PRO A 142 -8.10 -13.36 -10.48
C PRO A 142 -6.83 -12.67 -10.01
N GLU A 143 -5.90 -13.44 -9.45
CA GLU A 143 -4.70 -12.90 -8.81
C GLU A 143 -5.06 -11.96 -7.64
N LEU A 144 -4.10 -11.54 -6.82
CA LEU A 144 -4.27 -10.26 -6.14
C LEU A 144 -4.14 -9.17 -7.23
N GLY A 145 -5.21 -8.97 -8.01
CA GLY A 145 -5.24 -7.93 -9.00
C GLY A 145 -5.05 -6.56 -8.33
N MET A 146 -4.65 -5.58 -9.13
CA MET A 146 -4.43 -4.19 -8.72
C MET A 146 -5.59 -3.56 -7.93
N TRP A 147 -6.79 -4.14 -8.04
CA TRP A 147 -8.02 -3.65 -7.43
C TRP A 147 -7.95 -3.48 -5.90
N ILE A 148 -7.22 -4.33 -5.17
CA ILE A 148 -7.04 -4.18 -3.71
C ILE A 148 -6.26 -2.90 -3.34
N LEU A 149 -5.46 -2.37 -4.26
CA LEU A 149 -4.72 -1.13 -4.01
C LEU A 149 -5.62 0.10 -4.16
N ASP A 150 -6.74 -0.01 -4.89
CA ASP A 150 -7.65 1.11 -5.13
C ASP A 150 -8.66 1.25 -3.97
N VAL A 151 -8.14 1.74 -2.85
CA VAL A 151 -8.89 1.94 -1.60
C VAL A 151 -10.13 2.80 -1.84
N ASP A 152 -10.01 3.90 -2.57
CA ASP A 152 -11.11 4.83 -2.80
C ASP A 152 -12.26 4.16 -3.56
N ALA A 153 -11.97 3.37 -4.59
CA ALA A 153 -13.00 2.66 -5.35
C ALA A 153 -13.75 1.64 -4.48
N MET A 154 -13.02 0.81 -3.73
CA MET A 154 -13.61 -0.21 -2.87
C MET A 154 -14.42 0.38 -1.72
N VAL A 155 -13.92 1.47 -1.10
CA VAL A 155 -14.65 2.17 -0.04
C VAL A 155 -15.89 2.85 -0.60
N ALA A 156 -15.81 3.47 -1.78
CA ALA A 156 -16.96 4.10 -2.42
C ALA A 156 -18.07 3.09 -2.72
N GLU A 157 -17.71 1.93 -3.27
CA GLU A 157 -18.65 0.83 -3.52
C GLU A 157 -19.31 0.38 -2.22
N ARG A 158 -18.52 0.09 -1.18
CA ARG A 158 -19.06 -0.37 0.11
C ARG A 158 -19.95 0.67 0.78
N CYS A 159 -19.61 1.95 0.69
CA CYS A 159 -20.41 3.03 1.22
C CYS A 159 -21.74 3.17 0.47
N HIS A 160 -21.70 3.04 -0.86
CA HIS A 160 -22.89 3.06 -1.71
C HIS A 160 -23.86 1.93 -1.35
N GLU A 161 -23.37 0.69 -1.21
CA GLU A 161 -24.18 -0.46 -0.79
C GLU A 161 -24.89 -0.23 0.56
N ARG A 162 -24.24 0.49 1.47
CA ARG A 162 -24.74 0.77 2.82
C ARG A 162 -25.59 2.03 2.91
N GLY A 163 -25.72 2.80 1.83
CA GLY A 163 -26.39 4.10 1.84
C GLY A 163 -25.71 5.12 2.77
N MET A 164 -24.39 5.02 2.95
CA MET A 164 -23.59 5.93 3.79
C MET A 164 -22.67 6.82 2.94
N PRO A 165 -22.33 8.03 3.41
CA PRO A 165 -21.33 8.85 2.74
C PRO A 165 -19.92 8.25 2.87
N VAL A 166 -19.08 8.50 1.86
CA VAL A 166 -17.64 8.15 1.91
C VAL A 166 -16.95 9.06 2.94
N PRO A 167 -16.19 8.51 3.91
CA PRO A 167 -15.47 9.33 4.88
C PRO A 167 -14.39 10.21 4.23
N ASP A 168 -14.11 11.39 4.77
CA ASP A 168 -12.94 12.19 4.36
C ASP A 168 -11.65 11.79 5.10
N ASP A 169 -11.80 11.16 6.27
CA ASP A 169 -10.67 10.68 7.06
C ASP A 169 -10.05 9.41 6.47
N LEU A 170 -8.72 9.42 6.32
CA LEU A 170 -7.96 8.29 5.78
C LEU A 170 -8.15 7.04 6.63
N GLU A 171 -8.10 7.16 7.95
CA GLU A 171 -8.16 5.98 8.82
C GLU A 171 -9.54 5.31 8.77
N ALA A 172 -10.61 6.11 8.72
CA ALA A 172 -11.97 5.62 8.51
C ALA A 172 -12.13 4.90 7.15
N ARG A 173 -11.54 5.43 6.07
CA ARG A 173 -11.51 4.73 4.77
C ARG A 173 -10.77 3.39 4.87
N ILE A 174 -9.63 3.36 5.56
CA ILE A 174 -8.82 2.15 5.73
C ILE A 174 -9.54 1.10 6.56
N ASP A 175 -10.30 1.49 7.59
CA ASP A 175 -11.11 0.55 8.37
C ASP A 175 -12.20 -0.10 7.51
N ILE A 176 -12.91 0.68 6.68
CA ILE A 176 -13.90 0.15 5.74
C ILE A 176 -13.22 -0.78 4.72
N HIS A 177 -12.08 -0.38 4.18
CA HIS A 177 -11.37 -1.19 3.21
C HIS A 177 -10.93 -2.54 3.80
N LEU A 178 -10.35 -2.54 5.01
CA LEU A 178 -9.98 -3.77 5.72
C LEU A 178 -11.19 -4.64 6.03
N GLU A 179 -12.34 -4.04 6.34
CA GLU A 179 -13.59 -4.78 6.51
C GLU A 179 -13.99 -5.49 5.21
N VAL A 180 -14.01 -4.78 4.07
CA VAL A 180 -14.34 -5.36 2.76
C VAL A 180 -13.44 -6.56 2.45
N LEU A 181 -12.13 -6.41 2.67
CA LEU A 181 -11.18 -7.49 2.42
C LEU A 181 -11.36 -8.70 3.36
N ARG A 182 -11.70 -8.47 4.63
CA ARG A 182 -11.99 -9.55 5.58
C ARG A 182 -13.29 -10.28 5.22
N SER A 183 -14.34 -9.55 4.87
CA SER A 183 -15.60 -10.18 4.44
C SER A 183 -15.41 -11.06 3.20
N ALA A 184 -14.52 -10.69 2.29
CA ALA A 184 -14.17 -11.49 1.13
C ALA A 184 -13.33 -12.75 1.47
N LEU A 185 -12.72 -12.84 2.66
CA LEU A 185 -12.07 -14.06 3.16
C LEU A 185 -13.06 -15.05 3.81
N GLU A 186 -14.17 -14.54 4.32
CA GLU A 186 -15.17 -15.32 5.09
C GLU A 186 -16.30 -15.89 4.21
N GLY A 187 -16.32 -15.57 2.91
CA GLY A 187 -17.38 -15.91 1.94
C GLY A 187 -17.36 -17.33 1.36
#